data_AF-A0A7W1B351-F1
#
_entry.id   AF-A0A7W1B351-F1
#
_cell.length_a   1.000
_cell.length_b   1.000
_cell.length_c   1.000
_cell.angle_alpha   90.00
_cell.angle_beta   90.00
_cell.angle_gamma   90.00
#
_symmetry.space_group_name_H-M   'P 1'
#
loop_
_entity.id
_entity.type
_entity.pdbx_description
1 polymer ?
#
loop_
_entity_poly.entity_id
_entity_poly.type
_entity_poly.pdbx_seq_one_letter_code
_entity_poly.pdbx_strand_id
1 'polypeptide(L)' 'VRAGAAVAPVAALAHQVHGAIGFTQEYRLHHLTRRCWSWRDDAGSEVTWAGLLGEHLLAEPDSLWRALTRVL' A
#
# COMPACT_ATOMS: atom_id res chain seq x y z
N VAL A 1 5.54 -0.66 -2.20
CA VAL A 1 5.72 -1.06 -0.78
C VAL A 1 4.62 -0.52 0.14
N ARG A 2 4.56 0.77 0.47
CA ARG A 2 3.63 1.27 1.52
C ARG A 2 2.14 1.23 1.16
N ALA A 3 1.78 1.41 -0.11
CA ALA A 3 0.38 1.43 -0.54
C ALA A 3 -0.35 0.10 -0.30
N GLY A 4 0.25 -1.04 -0.67
CA GLY A 4 -0.30 -2.38 -0.40
C GLY A 4 -0.44 -2.64 1.10
N ALA A 5 0.60 -2.35 1.87
CA ALA A 5 0.60 -2.52 3.33
C ALA A 5 -0.47 -1.66 4.03
N ALA A 6 -0.82 -0.50 3.47
CA ALA A 6 -1.84 0.38 4.00
C ALA A 6 -3.28 -0.14 3.80
N VAL A 7 -3.51 -1.07 2.87
CA VAL A 7 -4.85 -1.60 2.57
C VAL A 7 -5.50 -2.22 3.81
N ALA A 8 -4.77 -3.04 4.55
CA ALA A 8 -5.29 -3.72 5.73
C ALA A 8 -5.76 -2.75 6.83
N PRO A 9 -4.92 -1.83 7.36
CA PRO A 9 -5.36 -0.89 8.39
C PRO A 9 -6.42 0.10 7.88
N VAL A 10 -6.32 0.58 6.64
CA VAL A 10 -7.32 1.52 6.10
C VAL A 10 -8.68 0.85 5.95
N ALA A 11 -8.74 -0.38 5.42
CA ALA A 11 -10.00 -1.11 5.30
C ALA A 11 -10.62 -1.39 6.68
N ALA A 12 -9.81 -1.81 7.66
CA ALA A 12 -10.28 -2.09 9.01
C ALA A 12 -10.86 -0.83 9.69
N LEU A 13 -10.12 0.28 9.67
CA LEU A 13 -10.56 1.55 10.26
C LEU A 13 -11.80 2.10 9.56
N ALA A 14 -11.85 2.03 8.23
CA ALA A 14 -13.01 2.50 7.50
C ALA A 14 -14.27 1.69 7.87
N HIS A 15 -14.18 0.36 7.96
CA HIS A 15 -15.31 -0.47 8.40
C HIS A 15 -15.69 -0.23 9.85
N GLN A 16 -14.71 0.03 10.72
CA GLN A 16 -14.98 0.37 12.13
C GLN A 16 -15.76 1.69 12.26
N VAL A 17 -15.41 2.72 11.49
CA VAL A 17 -16.10 4.02 11.50
C VAL A 17 -17.53 3.91 10.97
N HIS A 18 -17.75 3.10 9.94
CA HIS A 18 -19.06 2.99 9.30
C HIS A 18 -19.96 1.92 9.92
N GLY A 19 -19.41 0.95 10.67
CA GLY A 19 -20.20 -0.14 11.24
C GLY A 19 -20.93 -0.96 10.18
N ALA A 20 -22.13 -1.44 10.49
CA ALA A 20 -22.89 -2.35 9.62
C ALA A 20 -23.20 -1.77 8.23
N ILE A 21 -23.47 -0.45 8.11
CA ILE A 21 -23.74 0.19 6.82
C ILE A 21 -22.52 0.09 5.88
N GLY A 22 -21.30 -0.04 6.41
CA GLY A 22 -20.08 -0.24 5.65
C GLY A 22 -20.05 -1.54 4.80
N PHE A 23 -20.90 -2.51 5.15
CA PHE A 23 -21.01 -3.82 4.47
C PHE A 23 -22.22 -3.94 3.53
N THR A 24 -23.12 -2.96 3.50
CA THR A 24 -24.33 -3.05 2.67
C THR A 24 -24.06 -2.64 1.22
N GLN A 25 -25.00 -2.90 0.32
CA GLN A 25 -24.85 -2.56 -1.11
C GLN A 25 -25.05 -1.06 -1.38
N GLU A 26 -25.80 -0.38 -0.51
CA GLU A 26 -26.11 1.05 -0.59
C GLU A 26 -24.87 1.92 -0.31
N TYR A 27 -23.89 1.38 0.41
CA TYR A 27 -22.64 2.08 0.71
C TYR A 27 -21.44 1.48 -0.03
N ARG A 28 -20.64 2.35 -0.66
CA ARG A 28 -19.56 1.90 -1.56
C ARG A 28 -18.35 1.31 -0.85
N LEU A 29 -18.26 1.39 0.48
CA LEU A 29 -17.08 1.02 1.26
C LEU A 29 -16.68 -0.44 1.05
N HIS A 30 -17.63 -1.37 1.14
CA HIS A 30 -17.37 -2.79 0.91
C HIS A 30 -16.74 -3.03 -0.47
N HIS A 31 -17.32 -2.45 -1.53
CA HIS A 31 -16.80 -2.62 -2.89
C HIS A 31 -15.42 -2.00 -3.10
N LEU A 32 -15.13 -0.86 -2.47
CA LEU A 32 -13.83 -0.19 -2.54
C LEU A 32 -12.76 -0.99 -1.81
N THR A 33 -13.03 -1.38 -0.56
CA THR A 33 -12.08 -2.16 0.26
C THR A 33 -11.75 -3.50 -0.36
N ARG A 34 -12.72 -4.23 -0.94
CA ARG A 34 -12.42 -5.47 -1.69
C ARG A 34 -11.50 -5.25 -2.88
N ARG A 35 -11.66 -4.16 -3.63
CA ARG A 35 -10.77 -3.84 -4.74
C ARG A 35 -9.36 -3.53 -4.26
N CYS A 36 -9.22 -2.78 -3.17
CA CYS A 36 -7.91 -2.56 -2.54
C CYS A 36 -7.26 -3.89 -2.14
N TRP A 37 -8.03 -4.84 -1.59
CA TRP A 37 -7.54 -6.18 -1.23
C TRP A 37 -7.13 -7.03 -2.42
N SER A 38 -7.79 -6.90 -3.58
CA SER A 38 -7.32 -7.52 -4.81
C SER A 38 -6.00 -6.87 -5.26
N TRP A 39 -6.03 -5.54 -5.42
CA TRP A 39 -4.95 -4.82 -6.09
C TRP A 39 -3.66 -4.70 -5.30
N ARG A 40 -3.66 -4.92 -3.99
CA ARG A 40 -2.46 -4.74 -3.13
C ARG A 40 -1.24 -5.53 -3.61
N ASP A 41 -1.46 -6.71 -4.19
CA ASP A 41 -0.39 -7.63 -4.59
C ASP A 41 -0.43 -7.99 -6.10
N ASP A 42 -1.43 -7.49 -6.84
CA ASP A 42 -1.64 -7.84 -8.27
C ASP A 42 -0.47 -7.41 -9.16
N ALA A 43 0.26 -6.35 -8.78
CA ALA A 43 1.45 -5.88 -9.47
C ALA A 43 2.74 -6.21 -8.71
N GLY A 44 2.75 -7.26 -7.89
CA GLY A 44 3.87 -7.65 -7.06
C GLY A 44 3.71 -7.22 -5.60
N SER A 45 4.15 -8.10 -4.70
CA SER A 45 4.01 -7.94 -3.25
C SER A 45 4.89 -6.84 -2.67
N GLU A 46 4.61 -6.42 -1.44
CA GLU A 46 5.47 -5.46 -0.74
C GLU A 46 6.89 -5.98 -0.55
N VAL A 47 7.06 -7.28 -0.34
CA VAL A 47 8.38 -7.93 -0.21
C VAL A 47 9.16 -7.83 -1.52
N THR A 48 8.51 -8.14 -2.64
CA THR A 48 9.11 -8.03 -3.99
C THR A 48 9.59 -6.61 -4.24
N TRP A 49 8.73 -5.62 -4.01
CA TRP A 49 9.07 -4.22 -4.24
C TRP A 49 10.11 -3.68 -3.26
N ALA A 50 10.12 -4.16 -2.01
CA ALA A 50 11.14 -3.78 -1.04
C ALA A 50 12.52 -4.32 -1.43
N GLY A 51 12.59 -5.55 -1.94
CA GLY A 51 13.82 -6.14 -2.48
C GLY A 51 14.38 -5.34 -3.64
N LEU A 52 13.57 -5.13 -4.69
CA LEU A 52 13.98 -4.36 -5.88
C LEU A 52 14.42 -2.93 -5.54
N LEU A 53 13.68 -2.25 -4.64
CA LEU A 53 14.06 -0.92 -4.17
C LEU A 53 15.41 -0.95 -3.44
N GLY A 54 15.61 -1.94 -2.57
CA GLY A 54 16.87 -2.13 -1.84
C GLY A 54 18.05 -2.38 -2.77
N GLU A 55 17.89 -3.27 -3.74
CA GLU A 55 18.91 -3.56 -4.76
C GLU A 55 19.31 -2.29 -5.52
N HIS A 56 18.35 -1.49 -5.96
CA HIS A 56 18.63 -0.23 -6.66
C HIS A 56 19.29 0.83 -5.77
N LEU A 57 18.89 0.95 -4.51
CA LEU A 57 19.46 1.91 -3.56
C LEU A 57 20.83 1.51 -3.00
N LEU A 58 21.27 0.28 -3.26
CA LEU A 58 22.58 -0.24 -2.83
C LEU A 58 23.51 -0.50 -4.02
N ALA A 59 23.08 -0.21 -5.25
CA ALA A 59 23.86 -0.45 -6.46
C ALA A 59 25.15 0.38 -6.53
N GLU A 60 25.18 1.56 -5.91
CA GLU A 60 26.35 2.42 -5.83
C GLU A 60 26.57 3.01 -4.43
N PRO A 61 27.82 3.33 -4.06
CA PRO A 61 28.11 4.12 -2.86
C PRO A 61 27.34 5.44 -2.85
N ASP A 62 26.86 5.84 -1.67
CA ASP A 62 26.08 7.06 -1.41
C ASP A 62 24.73 7.19 -2.16
N SER A 63 24.35 6.20 -2.97
CA SER A 63 23.12 6.26 -3.77
C SER A 63 21.86 6.39 -2.93
N LEU A 64 21.80 5.75 -1.75
CA LEU A 64 20.73 5.92 -0.76
C LEU A 64 20.58 7.38 -0.33
N TRP A 65 21.66 8.01 0.15
CA TRP A 65 21.61 9.38 0.65
C TRP A 65 21.26 10.36 -0.47
N ARG A 66 21.84 10.18 -1.66
CA ARG A 66 21.49 10.96 -2.85
C ARG A 66 20.01 10.79 -3.20
N ALA A 67 19.47 9.58 -3.24
CA ALA A 67 18.06 9.34 -3.56
C ALA A 67 17.11 10.03 -2.57
N LEU A 68 17.45 10.03 -1.27
CA LEU A 68 16.65 10.69 -0.23
C LEU A 68 16.72 12.22 -0.28
N THR A 69 17.87 12.77 -0.69
CA THR A 69 18.12 14.22 -0.67
C THR A 69 17.95 14.91 -2.02
N ARG A 70 17.76 14.16 -3.11
CA ARG A 70 17.53 14.69 -4.46
C ARG A 70 16.21 15.45 -4.63
N VAL A 71 15.31 15.39 -3.65
CA VAL A 71 14.10 16.22 -3.60
C VAL A 71 14.37 17.48 -2.77
N LEU A 72 15.19 18.37 -3.36
CA LEU A 72 15.29 19.82 -3.13
C LEU A 72 15.72 20.46 -4.46
#